data_AF-A0A830CSZ4-F1
#
_entry.id   AF-A0A830CSZ4-F1
#
_cell.length_a   1.000
_cell.length_b   1.000
_cell.length_c   1.000
_cell.angle_alpha   90.00
_cell.angle_beta   90.00
_cell.angle_gamma   90.00
#
_symmetry.space_group_name_H-M   'P 1'
#
loop_
_entity.id
_entity.type
_entity.pdbx_description
1 polymer ?
#
loop_
_entity_poly.entity_id
_entity_poly.type
_entity_poly.pdbx_seq_one_letter_code
_entity_poly.pdbx_strand_id
1 'polypeptide(L)'
;MPKYKDEPPAVCVYTVCDESKYLIVKNVPSLGCGDELLKLFSNYGQVEECKPMDAEDCEAYTDVYWIKFHQINNARFAKRKIDESVFLGNRLQVSYAPEYESLSDTKDKLEGRRKEVLARLNRKSTIKFKN
;
A
#
# COMPACT_ATOMS: atom_id res chain seq x y z
N MET A 1 -12.74 8.54 -22.49
CA MET A 1 -11.75 9.63 -22.59
C MET A 1 -10.97 9.65 -21.28
N PRO A 2 -9.64 9.42 -21.26
CA PRO A 2 -8.92 9.46 -20.00
C PRO A 2 -8.60 10.91 -19.65
N LYS A 3 -9.16 11.38 -18.55
CA LYS A 3 -8.79 12.65 -17.93
C LYS A 3 -7.61 12.38 -17.00
N TYR A 4 -6.38 12.42 -17.52
CA TYR A 4 -5.27 12.82 -16.68
C TYR A 4 -5.16 14.34 -16.82
N LYS A 5 -5.94 15.03 -16.01
CA LYS A 5 -5.70 16.45 -15.78
C LYS A 5 -4.52 16.56 -14.83
N ASP A 6 -3.69 17.57 -15.05
CA ASP A 6 -2.80 18.21 -14.09
C ASP A 6 -3.56 18.79 -12.87
N GLU A 7 -4.56 18.08 -12.34
CA GLU A 7 -5.22 18.41 -11.09
C GLU A 7 -4.27 17.99 -9.96
N PRO A 8 -3.97 18.90 -9.00
CA PRO A 8 -3.16 18.52 -7.85
C PRO A 8 -3.83 17.32 -7.17
N PRO A 9 -3.05 16.30 -6.77
CA PRO A 9 -3.61 15.08 -6.21
C PRO A 9 -4.54 15.47 -5.06
N ALA A 10 -5.81 15.07 -5.16
CA ALA A 10 -6.75 15.27 -4.09
C ALA A 10 -6.15 14.67 -2.80
N VAL A 11 -6.22 15.41 -1.70
CA VAL A 11 -5.72 14.89 -0.41
C VAL A 11 -6.58 13.68 -0.04
N CYS A 12 -6.04 12.48 -0.24
CA CYS A 12 -6.69 11.25 0.20
C CYS A 12 -6.40 11.03 1.69
N VAL A 13 -7.46 11.05 2.51
CA VAL A 13 -7.38 10.67 3.93
C VAL A 13 -7.64 9.17 4.03
N TYR A 14 -6.64 8.41 4.46
CA TYR A 14 -6.81 6.99 4.75
C TYR A 14 -7.21 6.78 6.21
N THR A 15 -8.32 6.10 6.41
CA THR A 15 -8.74 5.55 7.69
C THR A 15 -8.18 4.14 7.87
N VAL A 16 -8.37 3.57 9.07
CA VAL A 16 -7.97 2.19 9.37
C VAL A 16 -8.67 1.18 8.46
N CYS A 17 -9.86 1.51 7.98
CA CYS A 17 -10.63 0.65 7.08
C CYS A 17 -10.11 0.70 5.64
N ASP A 18 -9.59 1.86 5.21
CA ASP A 18 -9.05 2.05 3.86
C ASP A 18 -7.66 1.41 3.71
N GLU A 19 -6.87 1.42 4.79
CA GLU A 19 -5.55 0.79 4.79
C GLU A 19 -5.64 -0.73 4.79
N SER A 20 -4.71 -1.36 4.08
CA SER A 20 -4.62 -2.80 3.97
C SER A 20 -3.18 -3.29 3.81
N LYS A 21 -2.94 -4.57 4.09
CA LYS A 21 -1.68 -5.24 3.72
C LYS A 21 -1.62 -5.65 2.23
N TYR A 22 -2.75 -5.54 1.55
CA TYR A 22 -2.91 -5.78 0.12
C TYR A 22 -2.84 -4.45 -0.63
N LEU A 23 -2.07 -4.44 -1.72
CA LEU A 23 -1.90 -3.30 -2.61
C LEU A 23 -2.21 -3.70 -4.06
N ILE A 24 -2.79 -2.76 -4.80
CA ILE A 24 -2.83 -2.79 -6.26
C ILE A 24 -1.83 -1.76 -6.78
N VAL A 25 -1.03 -2.14 -7.76
CA VAL A 25 -0.05 -1.29 -8.41
C VAL A 25 -0.38 -1.21 -9.89
N LYS A 26 -0.79 -0.03 -10.35
CA LYS A 26 -1.08 0.26 -11.75
C LYS A 26 0.07 1.05 -12.39
N ASN A 27 0.01 1.17 -13.71
CA ASN A 27 1.00 1.85 -14.54
C ASN A 27 2.39 1.19 -14.50
N VAL A 28 2.44 -0.12 -14.29
CA VAL A 28 3.68 -0.91 -14.37
C VAL A 28 3.98 -1.15 -15.85
N PRO A 29 5.19 -0.91 -16.40
CA PRO A 29 5.46 -1.18 -17.81
C PRO A 29 5.27 -2.66 -18.18
N SER A 30 4.58 -2.95 -19.29
CA SER A 30 4.31 -4.32 -19.77
C SER A 30 5.55 -4.94 -20.45
N LEU A 31 6.67 -4.96 -19.74
CA LEU A 31 7.98 -5.46 -20.17
C LEU A 31 8.36 -6.77 -19.45
N GLY A 32 7.41 -7.38 -18.73
CA GLY A 32 7.67 -8.56 -17.90
C GLY A 32 8.48 -8.25 -16.64
N CYS A 33 8.31 -7.05 -16.07
CA CYS A 33 9.12 -6.55 -14.95
C CYS A 33 8.61 -6.92 -13.55
N GLY A 34 7.92 -8.07 -13.43
CA GLY A 34 7.32 -8.53 -12.18
C GLY A 34 8.36 -8.83 -11.09
N ASP A 35 9.52 -9.36 -11.46
CA ASP A 35 10.61 -9.67 -10.52
C ASP A 35 11.26 -8.40 -9.97
N GLU A 36 11.46 -7.39 -10.83
CA GLU A 36 11.96 -6.06 -10.43
C GLU A 36 10.95 -5.36 -9.52
N LEU A 37 9.65 -5.47 -9.82
CA LEU A 37 8.59 -4.93 -8.98
C LEU A 37 8.58 -5.62 -7.61
N LEU A 38 8.63 -6.95 -7.57
CA LEU A 38 8.72 -7.70 -6.32
C LEU A 38 9.95 -7.28 -5.50
N LYS A 39 11.11 -7.14 -6.15
CA LYS A 39 12.35 -6.70 -5.50
C LYS A 39 12.22 -5.27 -4.95
N LEU A 40 11.59 -4.36 -5.69
CA LEU A 40 11.33 -2.99 -5.24
C LEU A 40 10.49 -2.98 -3.96
N PHE A 41 9.38 -3.71 -3.93
CA PHE A 41 8.47 -3.76 -2.77
C PHE A 41 9.08 -4.51 -1.58
N SER A 42 9.92 -5.52 -1.83
CA SER A 42 10.62 -6.27 -0.79
C SER A 42 11.56 -5.42 0.08
N ASN A 43 12.02 -4.26 -0.43
CA ASN A 43 12.83 -3.32 0.36
C ASN A 43 12.08 -2.70 1.55
N TYR A 44 10.74 -2.78 1.56
CA TYR A 44 9.88 -2.24 2.61
C TYR A 44 9.42 -3.30 3.62
N GLY A 45 9.78 -4.57 3.39
CA GLY A 45 9.48 -5.69 4.27
C GLY A 45 9.08 -6.95 3.50
N GLN A 46 8.76 -8.01 4.24
CA GLN A 46 8.42 -9.30 3.65
C GLN A 46 7.12 -9.23 2.82
N VAL A 47 7.27 -9.48 1.52
CA VAL A 47 6.17 -9.71 0.57
C VAL A 47 5.83 -11.20 0.57
N GLU A 48 4.56 -11.53 0.78
CA GLU A 48 4.08 -12.92 0.73
C GLU A 48 3.79 -13.36 -0.70
N GLU A 49 3.22 -12.46 -1.51
CA GLU A 49 2.81 -12.76 -2.88
C GLU A 49 2.79 -11.49 -3.72
N CYS A 50 3.18 -11.62 -4.99
CA CYS A 50 3.13 -10.59 -6.00
C CYS A 50 2.72 -11.26 -7.32
N LYS A 51 1.63 -10.82 -7.94
CA LYS A 51 1.12 -11.43 -9.18
C LYS A 51 0.50 -10.40 -10.12
N PRO A 52 0.53 -10.64 -11.44
CA PRO A 52 -0.20 -9.81 -12.39
C PRO A 52 -1.72 -9.98 -12.22
N MET A 53 -2.47 -8.94 -12.61
CA MET A 53 -3.92 -8.90 -12.64
C MET A 53 -4.42 -8.71 -14.09
N ASP A 54 -4.36 -9.76 -14.90
CA ASP A 54 -4.68 -9.69 -16.34
C ASP A 54 -6.14 -9.32 -16.65
N ALA A 55 -7.03 -9.46 -15.67
CA ALA A 55 -8.45 -9.12 -15.82
C ALA A 55 -8.75 -7.64 -15.54
N GLU A 56 -7.79 -6.87 -15.00
CA GLU A 56 -7.98 -5.45 -14.70
C GLU A 56 -7.71 -4.60 -15.94
N ASP A 57 -8.60 -3.62 -16.17
CA ASP A 57 -8.38 -2.63 -17.22
C ASP A 57 -7.13 -1.80 -16.92
N CYS A 58 -6.27 -1.67 -17.94
CA CYS A 58 -5.03 -0.91 -17.90
C CYS A 58 -4.83 -0.10 -19.18
N GLU A 59 -3.94 0.89 -19.11
CA GLU A 59 -3.55 1.66 -20.29
C GLU A 59 -2.65 0.81 -21.20
N ALA A 60 -2.60 1.15 -22.49
CA ALA A 60 -1.75 0.42 -23.43
C ALA A 60 -0.28 0.39 -22.95
N TYR A 61 0.35 -0.77 -23.08
CA TYR A 61 1.73 -1.02 -22.66
C TYR A 61 1.98 -0.95 -21.14
N THR A 62 0.92 -1.05 -20.34
CA THR A 62 0.99 -1.11 -18.88
C THR A 62 0.28 -2.34 -18.35
N ASP A 63 0.71 -2.79 -17.17
CA ASP A 63 0.16 -3.91 -16.43
C ASP A 63 -0.31 -3.44 -15.04
N VAL A 64 -1.17 -4.26 -14.42
CA VAL A 64 -1.61 -4.11 -13.04
C VAL A 64 -1.11 -5.30 -12.23
N TYR A 65 -0.57 -5.02 -11.04
CA TYR A 65 -0.07 -6.03 -10.12
C TYR A 65 -0.80 -5.98 -8.79
N TRP A 66 -1.01 -7.15 -8.22
CA TRP A 66 -1.49 -7.36 -6.86
C TRP A 66 -0.34 -7.78 -5.97
N ILE A 67 -0.17 -7.09 -4.83
CA ILE A 67 0.92 -7.34 -3.89
C ILE A 67 0.34 -7.54 -2.48
N LYS A 68 0.78 -8.60 -1.81
CA LYS A 68 0.42 -8.89 -0.43
C LYS A 68 1.66 -8.83 0.46
N PHE A 69 1.67 -7.93 1.43
CA PHE A 69 2.67 -7.93 2.50
C PHE A 69 2.28 -8.85 3.64
N HIS A 70 3.30 -9.34 4.36
CA HIS A 70 3.08 -10.06 5.61
C HIS A 70 2.46 -9.16 6.69
N GLN A 71 2.94 -7.91 6.79
CA GLN A 71 2.49 -6.93 7.79
C GLN A 71 1.91 -5.68 7.12
N ILE A 72 0.78 -5.19 7.64
CA ILE A 72 0.15 -3.95 7.17
C ILE A 72 1.06 -2.73 7.27
N ASN A 73 1.94 -2.68 8.26
CA ASN A 73 2.87 -1.56 8.43
C ASN A 73 3.89 -1.46 7.28
N ASN A 74 4.28 -2.59 6.69
CA ASN A 74 5.16 -2.63 5.53
C ASN A 74 4.44 -2.11 4.30
N ALA A 75 3.18 -2.54 4.09
CA ALA A 75 2.33 -2.03 3.02
C ALA A 75 2.11 -0.51 3.14
N ARG A 76 1.81 -0.01 4.35
CA ARG A 76 1.69 1.43 4.61
C ARG A 76 2.96 2.20 4.27
N PHE A 77 4.11 1.64 4.61
CA PHE A 77 5.39 2.29 4.33
C PHE A 77 5.73 2.27 2.84
N ALA A 78 5.53 1.13 2.18
CA ALA A 78 5.71 0.96 0.74
C ALA A 78 4.79 1.92 -0.04
N LYS A 79 3.48 1.92 0.25
CA LYS A 79 2.51 2.85 -0.37
C LYS A 79 2.94 4.30 -0.22
N ARG A 80 3.36 4.74 0.98
CA ARG A 80 3.83 6.12 1.20
C ARG A 80 5.09 6.48 0.39
N LYS A 81 5.92 5.50 0.03
CA LYS A 81 7.22 5.73 -0.61
C LYS A 81 7.22 5.51 -2.11
N ILE A 82 6.40 4.59 -2.58
CA ILE A 82 6.39 4.11 -3.96
C ILE A 82 5.26 4.73 -4.79
N ASP A 83 4.18 5.16 -4.15
CA ASP A 83 3.13 5.88 -4.87
C ASP A 83 3.68 7.15 -5.53
N GLU A 84 3.35 7.32 -6.80
CA GLU A 84 3.84 8.41 -7.66
C GLU A 84 5.36 8.42 -7.89
N SER A 85 6.08 7.38 -7.43
CA SER A 85 7.50 7.21 -7.71
C SER A 85 7.73 6.65 -9.11
N VAL A 86 8.89 6.97 -9.68
CA VAL A 86 9.26 6.50 -11.03
C VAL A 86 9.82 5.08 -10.96
N PHE A 87 9.25 4.19 -11.75
CA PHE A 87 9.70 2.82 -11.98
C PHE A 87 9.78 2.56 -13.48
N LEU A 88 10.99 2.28 -13.97
CA LEU A 88 11.26 1.98 -15.38
C LEU A 88 10.63 3.00 -16.37
N GLY A 89 10.63 4.29 -16.00
CA GLY A 89 10.11 5.38 -16.81
C GLY A 89 8.66 5.78 -16.51
N ASN A 90 7.88 4.92 -15.84
CA ASN A 90 6.48 5.20 -15.50
C ASN A 90 6.33 5.64 -14.04
N ARG A 91 5.33 6.48 -13.75
CA ARG A 91 4.94 6.80 -12.37
C ARG A 91 3.96 5.76 -11.86
N LEU A 92 4.35 5.01 -10.84
CA LEU A 92 3.49 3.97 -10.27
C LEU A 92 2.29 4.60 -9.57
N GLN A 93 1.13 4.01 -9.77
CA GLN A 93 -0.08 4.32 -9.02
C GLN A 93 -0.34 3.18 -8.05
N VAL A 94 -0.18 3.42 -6.75
CA VAL A 94 -0.36 2.37 -5.74
C VAL A 94 -1.66 2.66 -4.99
N SER A 95 -2.52 1.67 -4.78
CA SER A 95 -3.70 1.81 -3.91
C SER A 95 -3.78 0.67 -2.92
N TYR A 96 -4.36 0.90 -1.75
CA TYR A 96 -4.75 -0.20 -0.87
C TYR A 96 -5.92 -0.95 -1.48
N ALA A 97 -6.04 -2.24 -1.14
CA ALA A 97 -7.10 -3.11 -1.63
C ALA A 97 -7.73 -3.91 -0.46
N PRO A 98 -8.42 -3.24 0.48
CA PRO A 98 -9.03 -3.89 1.66
C PRO A 98 -10.08 -4.94 1.31
N GLU A 99 -10.65 -4.92 0.11
CA GLU A 99 -11.58 -5.91 -0.43
C GLU A 99 -10.98 -7.33 -0.55
N TYR A 100 -9.65 -7.46 -0.52
CA TYR A 100 -8.95 -8.75 -0.50
C TYR A 100 -8.65 -9.27 0.91
N GLU A 101 -9.02 -8.53 1.96
CA GLU A 101 -8.80 -8.98 3.33
C GLU A 101 -9.68 -10.17 3.69
N SER A 102 -9.05 -11.18 4.29
CA SER A 102 -9.79 -12.19 5.02
C SER A 102 -10.26 -11.66 6.38
N LEU A 103 -11.20 -12.37 7.01
CA LEU A 103 -11.64 -12.03 8.37
C LEU A 103 -10.49 -12.02 9.39
N SER A 104 -9.48 -12.90 9.20
CA SER A 104 -8.29 -12.91 10.04
C SER A 104 -7.47 -11.64 9.84
N ASP A 105 -7.28 -11.21 8.59
CA ASP A 105 -6.50 -10.01 8.28
C ASP A 105 -7.14 -8.77 8.90
N THR A 106 -8.46 -8.64 8.77
CA THR A 106 -9.21 -7.52 9.36
C THR A 106 -9.13 -7.55 10.89
N LYS A 107 -9.24 -8.72 11.51
CA LYS A 107 -9.07 -8.88 12.96
C LYS A 107 -7.69 -8.40 13.41
N ASP A 108 -6.63 -8.90 12.77
CA ASP A 108 -5.24 -8.55 13.12
C ASP A 108 -4.98 -7.04 12.91
N LYS A 109 -5.52 -6.46 11.83
CA LYS A 109 -5.49 -5.02 11.56
C LYS A 109 -6.09 -4.20 12.70
N LEU A 110 -7.30 -4.54 13.14
CA LEU A 110 -8.02 -3.82 14.19
C LEU A 110 -7.36 -4.00 15.56
N GLU A 111 -6.90 -5.21 15.89
CA GLU A 111 -6.18 -5.47 17.13
C GLU A 111 -4.84 -4.73 17.17
N GLY A 112 -4.08 -4.74 16.08
CA GLY A 112 -2.84 -3.98 15.92
C GLY A 112 -3.09 -2.49 16.13
N ARG A 113 -4.13 -1.94 15.50
CA ARG A 113 -4.52 -0.54 15.68
C ARG A 113 -4.86 -0.23 17.14
N ARG A 114 -5.63 -1.08 17.82
CA ARG A 114 -5.97 -0.91 19.23
C ARG A 114 -4.72 -0.85 20.10
N LYS A 115 -3.77 -1.76 19.89
CA LYS A 115 -2.48 -1.78 20.62
C LYS A 115 -1.69 -0.49 20.39
N GLU A 116 -1.61 -0.01 19.15
CA GLU A 116 -0.93 1.25 18.82
C GLU A 116 -1.56 2.46 19.50
N VAL A 117 -2.91 2.54 19.53
CA VAL A 117 -3.63 3.62 20.24
C VAL A 117 -3.28 3.60 21.71
N LEU A 118 -3.41 2.45 22.36
CA LEU A 118 -3.13 2.29 23.79
C LEU A 118 -1.68 2.66 24.12
N ALA A 119 -0.72 2.21 23.33
CA ALA A 119 0.70 2.54 23.51
C ALA A 119 0.95 4.06 23.44
N ARG A 120 0.29 4.76 22.49
CA ARG A 120 0.40 6.23 22.37
C ARG A 120 -0.25 6.96 23.54
N LEU A 121 -1.38 6.48 24.05
CA LEU A 121 -2.04 7.05 25.22
C LEU A 121 -1.18 6.89 26.48
N ASN A 122 -0.61 5.70 26.70
CA ASN A 122 0.24 5.42 27.85
C ASN A 122 1.54 6.22 27.84
N ARG A 123 2.15 6.44 26.66
CA ARG A 123 3.34 7.30 26.55
C ARG A 123 3.06 8.75 26.98
N LYS A 124 1.85 9.25 26.72
CA LYS A 124 1.45 10.62 27.11
C LYS A 124 1.18 10.76 28.60
N SER A 125 0.72 9.71 29.29
CA SER A 125 0.51 9.76 30.74
C SER A 125 1.85 9.79 31.50
N THR A 126 2.87 9.05 31.05
CA THR A 126 4.19 9.02 31.71
C THR A 126 4.92 10.36 31.69
N ILE A 127 4.73 11.18 30.64
CA ILE A 127 5.40 12.50 30.54
C ILE A 127 4.83 13.50 31.56
N LYS A 128 3.60 13.31 32.06
CA LYS A 128 2.96 14.24 32.99
C LYS A 128 3.38 14.09 34.47
N PHE A 129 4.16 13.06 34.82
CA PHE A 129 4.57 12.78 36.21
C PHE A 129 6.06 13.09 36.50
N LYS A 130 6.72 13.89 35.66
CA LYS A 130 8.15 14.26 35.80
C LYS A 130 8.41 15.73 36.13
N ASN A 131 7.41 16.45 36.66
CA ASN A 131 7.58 17.81 37.18
C ASN A 131 7.38 17.85 38.69
#